data_AF-A0A3R7M6H1-F1
#
_entry.id   AF-A0A3R7M6H1-F1
#
_cell.length_a   1.000
_cell.length_b   1.000
_cell.length_c   1.000
_cell.angle_alpha   90.00
_cell.angle_beta   90.00
_cell.angle_gamma   90.00
#
_symmetry.space_group_name_H-M   'P 1'
#
loop_
_entity.id
_entity.type
_entity.pdbx_description
1 polymer ?
#
loop_
_entity_poly.entity_id
_entity_poly.type
_entity_poly.pdbx_seq_one_letter_code
_entity_poly.pdbx_strand_id
1 'polypeptide(L)'
;MVKIKSDRILRNSFGRSVWPAEAEGHFAVNGSVTPFSSRRRLVLLLEGITKEHHSQFAGRLCESFVPDEENRTTIKMAVEEQLARLDAYLGAHLNSPLNLTLFTMLVIQDPTITETLTTATALYVLLTKLVTEKVTERISRKVWDPDIEYKISQFEDYNDGLAFRAMKRREYELQSDTVECLRGKCRELGLPHEELMSAFFTARSCRRGLFSALAYSYHHLRLQEFYTARHLYRSIVHSQNAEEVIHSYLAESVEWKSEQRFQNVLVHLTGLMARHSEHLAHVPGLLSQAHMPSTAVDPLLAHVVEAGLHPLVVQAAAAELQAHCEEWDGWVQVKNPGSLSALAPVLDEAPECVKTLALKASSRSPADESLTAAFRALSRKDVRLVLDLPNFYFSDQDLSITDETFHLISAAGETCCLEGFRGRLTPSALRLLPRCLKELRLRVDLRHVLVLSDVLPRLPNLEILGLKYEDPERYEVALLPPLPFSHRKLCFTFTPFVTDSEDDLQWASGTLARLCSQRPSGNCASIFFKNTSLTQTGIRRLFELLHEKGVSVSQRLDISLTQRPRDNAELSDLASSLGLGNFICHSSAQTAIM
;
A
#
# COMPACT_ATOMS: atom_id res chain seq x y z
N MET A 1 -9.99 8.73 -9.14
CA MET A 1 -8.83 9.67 -9.21
C MET A 1 -7.76 9.03 -10.10
N VAL A 2 -7.04 9.79 -10.94
CA VAL A 2 -6.03 9.23 -11.88
C VAL A 2 -4.64 9.66 -11.44
N LYS A 3 -3.74 8.72 -11.13
CA LYS A 3 -2.30 9.03 -11.00
C LYS A 3 -1.61 8.84 -12.34
N ILE A 4 -0.77 9.81 -12.69
CA ILE A 4 0.02 9.78 -13.91
C ILE A 4 1.42 9.28 -13.56
N LYS A 5 1.81 8.11 -14.07
CA LYS A 5 3.19 7.61 -14.01
C LYS A 5 3.82 7.72 -15.40
N SER A 6 5.05 8.23 -15.46
CA SER A 6 5.83 8.33 -16.69
C SER A 6 6.95 7.30 -16.67
N ASP A 7 6.72 6.15 -17.30
CA ASP A 7 7.73 5.09 -17.36
C ASP A 7 8.53 5.10 -18.67
N ARG A 8 9.84 4.89 -18.56
CA ARG A 8 10.71 4.57 -19.70
C ARG A 8 10.77 3.06 -19.89
N ILE A 9 10.09 2.56 -20.92
CA ILE A 9 10.23 1.15 -21.34
C ILE A 9 11.31 1.08 -22.42
N LEU A 10 12.39 0.37 -22.13
CA LEU A 10 13.39 -0.02 -23.15
C LEU A 10 12.80 -1.17 -23.97
N ARG A 11 12.62 -0.98 -25.27
CA ARG A 11 12.31 -2.08 -26.20
C ARG A 11 13.63 -2.67 -26.67
N ASN A 12 13.79 -3.98 -26.58
CA ASN A 12 14.85 -4.65 -27.33
C ASN A 12 14.46 -4.78 -28.81
N SER A 13 15.44 -5.11 -29.64
CA SER A 13 15.33 -5.24 -31.11
C SER A 13 14.34 -6.31 -31.60
N PHE A 14 13.70 -7.07 -30.70
CA PHE A 14 12.77 -8.16 -31.05
C PHE A 14 11.29 -7.84 -30.80
N GLY A 15 10.94 -6.59 -30.48
CA GLY A 15 9.54 -6.15 -30.42
C GLY A 15 8.71 -6.73 -29.26
N ARG A 16 9.31 -7.46 -28.32
CA ARG A 16 8.64 -7.90 -27.08
C ARG A 16 8.67 -6.77 -26.04
N SER A 17 7.51 -6.40 -25.52
CA SER A 17 7.39 -5.53 -24.35
C SER A 17 7.74 -6.33 -23.10
N VAL A 18 8.86 -6.02 -22.47
CA VAL A 18 9.20 -6.51 -21.13
C VAL A 18 8.72 -5.47 -20.13
N TRP A 19 7.85 -5.87 -19.20
CA TRP A 19 7.55 -5.06 -18.02
C TRP A 19 8.76 -5.14 -17.08
N PRO A 20 9.26 -4.04 -16.52
CA PRO A 20 10.31 -4.13 -15.52
C PRO A 20 9.69 -4.66 -14.23
N ALA A 21 9.91 -5.94 -13.94
CA ALA A 21 9.98 -6.37 -12.55
C ALA A 21 11.12 -5.60 -11.89
N GLU A 22 10.91 -5.19 -10.64
CA GLU A 22 11.82 -4.41 -9.81
C GLU A 22 13.23 -5.02 -9.84
N ALA A 23 14.10 -4.46 -10.68
CA ALA A 23 15.50 -4.85 -10.79
C ALA A 23 16.34 -3.59 -10.58
N GLU A 24 16.56 -3.24 -9.31
CA GLU A 24 17.70 -2.41 -8.93
C GLU A 24 18.96 -3.30 -8.97
N GLY A 25 19.55 -3.41 -10.15
CA GLY A 25 20.79 -4.13 -10.38
C GLY A 25 21.66 -3.39 -11.39
N HIS A 26 22.75 -2.79 -10.92
CA HIS A 26 23.74 -2.11 -11.74
C HIS A 26 24.43 -3.10 -12.70
N PHE A 27 24.07 -3.08 -13.99
CA PHE A 27 24.89 -3.67 -15.04
C PHE A 27 25.35 -2.58 -16.01
N ALA A 28 26.65 -2.31 -16.01
CA ALA A 28 27.32 -1.52 -17.04
C ALA A 28 27.59 -2.44 -18.25
N VAL A 29 26.95 -2.15 -19.39
CA VAL A 29 27.28 -2.77 -20.67
C VAL A 29 27.68 -1.68 -21.65
N ASN A 30 28.95 -1.69 -22.05
CA ASN A 30 29.49 -0.91 -23.15
C ASN A 30 29.03 -1.51 -24.49
N GLY A 31 28.32 -0.75 -25.32
CA GLY A 31 27.99 -1.18 -26.69
C GLY A 31 27.06 -0.23 -27.45
N SER A 32 27.61 0.40 -28.51
CA SER A 32 26.99 1.05 -29.68
C SER A 32 25.57 1.63 -29.56
N VAL A 33 25.49 2.96 -29.63
CA VAL A 33 24.25 3.75 -29.69
C VAL A 33 23.57 3.57 -31.04
N THR A 34 22.43 2.87 -31.06
CA THR A 34 21.43 3.00 -32.13
C THR A 34 20.40 4.08 -31.74
N PRO A 35 19.81 4.82 -32.69
CA PRO A 35 18.89 5.90 -32.38
C PRO A 35 17.54 5.32 -31.91
N PHE A 36 17.40 5.13 -30.60
CA PHE A 36 16.13 4.79 -29.98
C PHE A 36 15.19 5.99 -30.07
N SER A 37 14.13 5.88 -30.87
CA SER A 37 12.99 6.80 -30.77
C SER A 37 12.27 6.56 -29.44
N SER A 38 12.63 7.32 -28.40
CA SER A 38 12.00 7.22 -27.09
C SER A 38 10.59 7.84 -27.14
N ARG A 39 9.60 7.09 -27.65
CA ARG A 39 8.19 7.45 -27.44
C ARG A 39 7.88 7.24 -25.96
N ARG A 40 7.76 8.33 -25.21
CA ARG A 40 7.24 8.29 -23.83
C ARG A 40 5.82 7.75 -23.89
N ARG A 41 5.56 6.63 -23.21
CA ARG A 41 4.21 6.13 -23.01
C ARG A 41 3.69 6.73 -21.72
N LEU A 42 2.56 7.43 -21.81
CA LEU A 42 1.81 7.87 -20.64
C LEU A 42 1.15 6.64 -20.03
N VAL A 43 1.50 6.30 -18.79
CA VAL A 43 0.82 5.24 -18.03
C VAL A 43 -0.08 5.91 -17.01
N LEU A 44 -1.39 5.76 -17.21
CA LEU A 44 -2.40 6.25 -16.27
C LEU A 44 -2.77 5.09 -15.34
N LEU A 45 -2.53 5.27 -14.04
CA LEU A 45 -2.94 4.32 -13.02
C LEU A 45 -4.24 4.80 -12.38
N LEU A 46 -5.28 3.98 -12.48
CA LEU A 46 -6.54 4.17 -11.76
C LEU A 46 -6.40 3.52 -10.38
N GLU A 47 -6.38 4.32 -9.33
CA GLU A 47 -6.25 3.84 -7.94
C GLU A 47 -7.60 3.48 -7.29
N GLY A 48 -8.69 3.64 -8.04
CA GLY A 48 -10.05 3.44 -7.53
C GLY A 48 -10.65 4.71 -6.90
N ILE A 49 -11.60 4.49 -5.99
CA ILE A 49 -12.27 5.51 -5.18
C ILE A 49 -11.50 5.62 -3.88
N THR A 50 -11.01 6.82 -3.55
CA THR A 50 -10.28 7.01 -2.29
C THR A 50 -11.26 7.02 -1.12
N LYS A 51 -10.77 6.69 0.09
CA LYS A 51 -11.58 6.61 1.31
C LYS A 51 -12.45 7.85 1.52
N GLU A 52 -11.91 9.04 1.26
CA GLU A 52 -12.61 10.31 1.43
C GLU A 52 -13.84 10.48 0.51
N HIS A 53 -13.92 9.68 -0.56
CA HIS A 53 -15.01 9.69 -1.53
C HIS A 53 -15.92 8.46 -1.42
N HIS A 54 -15.66 7.52 -0.50
CA HIS A 54 -16.50 6.31 -0.35
C HIS A 54 -17.94 6.67 -0.01
N SER A 55 -18.17 7.48 1.03
CA SER A 55 -19.51 7.92 1.44
C SER A 55 -20.23 8.69 0.33
N GLN A 56 -19.53 9.57 -0.40
CA GLN A 56 -20.13 10.30 -1.51
C GLN A 56 -20.57 9.36 -2.64
N PHE A 57 -19.74 8.38 -3.00
CA PHE A 57 -20.06 7.41 -4.04
C PHE A 57 -21.26 6.54 -3.62
N ALA A 58 -21.24 6.01 -2.39
CA ALA A 58 -22.30 5.17 -1.88
C ALA A 58 -23.63 5.94 -1.71
N GLY A 59 -23.58 7.21 -1.29
CA GLY A 59 -24.74 8.10 -1.24
C GLY A 59 -25.44 8.25 -2.58
N ARG A 60 -24.68 8.43 -3.68
CA ARG A 60 -25.25 8.51 -5.04
C ARG A 60 -25.91 7.21 -5.49
N LEU A 61 -25.40 6.06 -5.04
CA LEU A 61 -26.03 4.77 -5.30
C LEU A 61 -27.35 4.65 -4.52
N CYS A 62 -27.37 5.06 -3.24
CA CYS A 62 -28.60 5.10 -2.45
C CYS A 62 -29.66 5.99 -3.10
N GLU A 63 -29.27 7.17 -3.60
CA GLU A 63 -30.15 8.07 -4.38
C GLU A 63 -30.71 7.41 -5.64
N SER A 64 -29.95 6.53 -6.27
CA SER A 64 -30.34 5.86 -7.52
C SER A 64 -31.24 4.63 -7.28
N PHE A 65 -31.06 3.94 -6.16
CA PHE A 65 -31.73 2.65 -5.87
C PHE A 65 -32.87 2.77 -4.86
N VAL A 66 -32.90 3.79 -4.01
CA VAL A 66 -33.91 3.98 -2.96
C VAL A 66 -34.76 5.21 -3.30
N PRO A 67 -35.99 5.01 -3.85
CA PRO A 67 -36.82 6.12 -4.31
C PRO A 67 -37.44 6.91 -3.14
N ASP A 68 -37.70 6.26 -2.01
CA ASP A 68 -38.27 6.89 -0.82
C ASP A 68 -37.21 7.70 -0.05
N GLU A 69 -37.50 8.98 0.22
CA GLU A 69 -36.53 9.92 0.78
C GLU A 69 -36.16 9.65 2.25
N GLU A 70 -37.13 9.23 3.06
CA GLU A 70 -36.94 8.91 4.48
C GLU A 70 -36.11 7.63 4.63
N ASN A 71 -36.48 6.58 3.90
CA ASN A 71 -35.74 5.33 3.86
C ASN A 71 -34.33 5.54 3.26
N ARG A 72 -34.19 6.36 2.21
CA ARG A 72 -32.89 6.70 1.62
C ARG A 72 -31.95 7.34 2.64
N THR A 73 -32.45 8.25 3.47
CA THR A 73 -31.65 8.89 4.52
C THR A 73 -31.20 7.86 5.56
N THR A 74 -32.11 6.99 5.99
CA THR A 74 -31.82 5.91 6.95
C THR A 74 -30.76 4.94 6.41
N ILE A 75 -30.95 4.46 5.18
CA ILE A 75 -30.00 3.54 4.51
C ILE A 75 -28.65 4.22 4.29
N LYS A 76 -28.62 5.49 3.88
CA LYS A 76 -27.37 6.22 3.70
C LYS A 76 -26.58 6.32 5.01
N MET A 77 -27.24 6.61 6.12
CA MET A 77 -26.59 6.63 7.45
C MET A 77 -26.04 5.24 7.80
N ALA A 78 -26.83 4.18 7.58
CA ALA A 78 -26.36 2.81 7.81
C ALA A 78 -25.14 2.45 6.94
N VAL A 79 -25.14 2.84 5.67
CA VAL A 79 -24.00 2.64 4.76
C VAL A 79 -22.76 3.38 5.26
N GLU A 80 -22.89 4.63 5.70
CA GLU A 80 -21.77 5.43 6.21
C GLU A 80 -21.19 4.86 7.50
N GLU A 81 -22.05 4.44 8.43
CA GLU A 81 -21.65 3.77 9.68
C GLU A 81 -20.91 2.46 9.39
N GLN A 82 -21.46 1.62 8.51
CA GLN A 82 -20.87 0.33 8.17
C GLN A 82 -19.57 0.49 7.36
N LEU A 83 -19.47 1.48 6.47
CA LEU A 83 -18.21 1.80 5.77
C LEU A 83 -17.13 2.25 6.75
N ALA A 84 -17.47 3.08 7.73
CA ALA A 84 -16.52 3.51 8.76
C ALA A 84 -15.99 2.30 9.55
N ARG A 85 -16.88 1.37 9.94
CA ARG A 85 -16.50 0.13 10.63
C ARG A 85 -15.65 -0.79 9.75
N LEU A 86 -16.07 -1.00 8.50
CA LEU A 86 -15.43 -1.95 7.58
C LEU A 86 -14.13 -1.46 6.99
N ASP A 87 -13.89 -0.15 6.91
CA ASP A 87 -12.63 0.38 6.39
C ASP A 87 -11.42 -0.14 7.17
N ALA A 88 -11.57 -0.35 8.49
CA ALA A 88 -10.54 -0.96 9.33
C ALA A 88 -10.15 -2.38 8.87
N TYR A 89 -11.08 -3.12 8.27
CA TYR A 89 -10.89 -4.53 7.91
C TYR A 89 -10.68 -4.74 6.41
N LEU A 90 -11.51 -4.10 5.58
CA LEU A 90 -11.51 -4.24 4.14
C LEU A 90 -10.61 -3.21 3.47
N GLY A 91 -10.39 -2.04 4.08
CA GLY A 91 -9.51 -0.96 3.62
C GLY A 91 -9.43 -0.82 2.10
N ALA A 92 -8.30 -1.22 1.52
CA ALA A 92 -8.04 -1.13 0.09
C ALA A 92 -9.03 -1.92 -0.81
N HIS A 93 -9.73 -2.92 -0.28
CA HIS A 93 -10.80 -3.62 -1.00
C HIS A 93 -11.97 -2.70 -1.33
N LEU A 94 -12.31 -1.74 -0.45
CA LEU A 94 -13.39 -0.78 -0.67
C LEU A 94 -13.03 0.31 -1.68
N ASN A 95 -11.74 0.47 -2.01
CA ASN A 95 -11.32 1.39 -3.08
C ASN A 95 -11.79 0.93 -4.47
N SER A 96 -12.15 -0.34 -4.64
CA SER A 96 -12.73 -0.82 -5.90
C SER A 96 -14.17 -0.30 -6.02
N PRO A 97 -14.52 0.47 -7.07
CA PRO A 97 -15.89 0.92 -7.30
C PRO A 97 -16.89 -0.23 -7.29
N LEU A 98 -16.50 -1.39 -7.85
CA LEU A 98 -17.36 -2.56 -7.87
C LEU A 98 -17.63 -3.07 -6.45
N ASN A 99 -16.59 -3.30 -5.63
CA ASN A 99 -16.79 -3.78 -4.26
C ASN A 99 -17.64 -2.79 -3.45
N LEU A 100 -17.43 -1.48 -3.64
CA LEU A 100 -18.21 -0.45 -2.95
C LEU A 100 -19.68 -0.43 -3.41
N THR A 101 -19.94 -0.58 -4.72
CA THR A 101 -21.29 -0.73 -5.26
C THR A 101 -21.99 -1.95 -4.65
N LEU A 102 -21.32 -3.09 -4.68
CA LEU A 102 -21.87 -4.35 -4.21
C LEU A 102 -22.14 -4.35 -2.71
N PHE A 103 -21.21 -3.80 -1.93
CA PHE A 103 -21.40 -3.53 -0.51
C PHE A 103 -22.63 -2.63 -0.27
N THR A 104 -22.74 -1.52 -0.99
CA THR A 104 -23.87 -0.58 -0.85
C THR A 104 -25.20 -1.28 -1.17
N MET A 105 -25.22 -2.12 -2.21
CA MET A 105 -26.40 -2.92 -2.57
C MET A 105 -26.78 -3.93 -1.48
N LEU A 106 -25.81 -4.58 -0.83
CA LEU A 106 -26.07 -5.48 0.30
C LEU A 106 -26.74 -4.73 1.45
N VAL A 107 -26.24 -3.53 1.82
CA VAL A 107 -26.85 -2.70 2.88
C VAL A 107 -28.25 -2.23 2.49
N ILE A 108 -28.47 -1.81 1.24
CA ILE A 108 -29.79 -1.40 0.75
C ILE A 108 -30.81 -2.54 0.88
N GLN A 109 -30.38 -3.78 0.61
CA GLN A 109 -31.27 -4.95 0.68
C GLN A 109 -31.54 -5.37 2.12
N ASP A 110 -30.51 -5.41 2.95
CA ASP A 110 -30.60 -5.75 4.36
C ASP A 110 -29.38 -5.18 5.12
N PRO A 111 -29.55 -4.11 5.92
CA PRO A 111 -28.47 -3.53 6.70
C PRO A 111 -27.80 -4.53 7.66
N THR A 112 -28.56 -5.49 8.19
CA THR A 112 -28.09 -6.44 9.21
C THR A 112 -27.11 -7.47 8.64
N ILE A 113 -27.20 -7.79 7.34
CA ILE A 113 -26.28 -8.72 6.67
C ILE A 113 -24.83 -8.25 6.81
N THR A 114 -24.61 -6.94 6.84
CA THR A 114 -23.27 -6.37 6.90
C THR A 114 -22.65 -6.37 8.29
N GLU A 115 -23.42 -6.52 9.37
CA GLU A 115 -22.91 -6.53 10.75
C GLU A 115 -21.88 -7.65 10.98
N THR A 116 -22.10 -8.80 10.34
CA THR A 116 -21.19 -9.96 10.41
C THR A 116 -20.00 -9.86 9.46
N LEU A 117 -19.98 -8.85 8.58
CA LEU A 117 -18.93 -8.69 7.61
C LEU A 117 -17.67 -8.15 8.30
N THR A 118 -16.59 -8.92 8.23
CA THR A 118 -15.28 -8.55 8.78
C THR A 118 -14.13 -8.85 7.81
N THR A 119 -14.39 -9.55 6.69
CA THR A 119 -13.34 -10.01 5.78
C THR A 119 -13.75 -9.93 4.31
N ALA A 120 -12.77 -9.93 3.40
CA ALA A 120 -13.04 -9.82 1.97
C ALA A 120 -13.69 -11.09 1.40
N THR A 121 -13.32 -12.27 1.92
CA THR A 121 -13.96 -13.54 1.56
C THR A 121 -15.40 -13.57 2.01
N ALA A 122 -15.71 -13.08 3.22
CA ALA A 122 -17.09 -12.98 3.68
C ALA A 122 -17.94 -12.10 2.75
N LEU A 123 -17.37 -10.99 2.27
CA LEU A 123 -18.03 -10.10 1.29
C LEU A 123 -18.32 -10.84 -0.01
N TYR A 124 -17.32 -11.56 -0.54
CA TYR A 124 -17.49 -12.30 -1.79
C TYR A 124 -18.43 -13.50 -1.66
N VAL A 125 -18.48 -14.18 -0.52
CA VAL A 125 -19.49 -15.22 -0.25
C VAL A 125 -20.90 -14.63 -0.27
N LEU A 126 -21.14 -13.51 0.42
CA LEU A 126 -22.45 -12.86 0.45
C LEU A 126 -22.86 -12.36 -0.93
N LEU A 127 -21.93 -11.77 -1.65
CA LEU A 127 -22.14 -11.32 -3.02
C LEU A 127 -22.52 -12.48 -3.94
N THR A 128 -21.78 -13.58 -3.91
CA THR A 128 -22.07 -14.71 -4.80
C THR A 128 -23.41 -15.36 -4.46
N LYS A 129 -23.76 -15.42 -3.16
CA LYS A 129 -25.10 -15.83 -2.73
C LYS A 129 -26.18 -14.93 -3.34
N LEU A 130 -26.02 -13.62 -3.26
CA LEU A 130 -26.96 -12.66 -3.84
C LEU A 130 -27.07 -12.79 -5.36
N VAL A 131 -25.94 -12.93 -6.07
CA VAL A 131 -25.94 -13.15 -7.53
C VAL A 131 -26.72 -14.42 -7.87
N THR A 132 -26.52 -15.49 -7.11
CA THR A 132 -27.19 -16.78 -7.28
C THR A 132 -28.68 -16.68 -7.03
N GLU A 133 -29.12 -16.03 -5.95
CA GLU A 133 -30.54 -15.79 -5.66
C GLU A 133 -31.21 -14.99 -6.78
N LYS A 134 -30.57 -13.91 -7.25
CA LYS A 134 -31.11 -13.03 -8.30
C LYS A 134 -31.16 -13.69 -9.67
N VAL A 135 -30.18 -14.51 -10.03
CA VAL A 135 -30.21 -15.24 -11.30
C VAL A 135 -31.22 -16.39 -11.24
N THR A 136 -31.37 -17.06 -10.10
CA THR A 136 -32.40 -18.08 -9.86
C THR A 136 -33.80 -17.49 -10.02
N GLU A 137 -34.09 -16.38 -9.34
CA GLU A 137 -35.37 -15.66 -9.44
C GLU A 137 -35.68 -15.29 -10.90
N ARG A 138 -34.69 -14.76 -11.62
CA ARG A 138 -34.84 -14.31 -13.00
C ARG A 138 -35.09 -15.46 -13.98
N ILE A 139 -34.39 -16.57 -13.83
CA ILE A 139 -34.57 -17.74 -14.68
C ILE A 139 -35.88 -18.44 -14.36
N SER A 140 -36.26 -18.54 -13.07
CA SER A 140 -37.53 -19.13 -12.64
C SER A 140 -38.76 -18.43 -13.24
N ARG A 141 -38.65 -17.12 -13.53
CA ARG A 141 -39.70 -16.37 -14.24
C ARG A 141 -39.82 -16.74 -15.72
N LYS A 142 -38.76 -17.26 -16.34
CA LYS A 142 -38.70 -17.61 -17.76
C LYS A 142 -38.90 -19.10 -18.00
N VAL A 143 -38.43 -19.94 -17.08
CA VAL A 143 -38.42 -21.38 -17.16
C VAL A 143 -38.84 -21.91 -15.80
N TRP A 144 -39.95 -22.64 -15.75
CA TRP A 144 -40.32 -23.39 -14.55
C TRP A 144 -39.52 -24.69 -14.52
N ASP A 145 -38.63 -24.81 -13.55
CA ASP A 145 -37.77 -25.97 -13.35
C ASP A 145 -37.57 -26.16 -11.83
N PRO A 146 -38.11 -27.24 -11.22
CA PRO A 146 -37.98 -27.45 -9.78
C PRO A 146 -36.53 -27.68 -9.34
N ASP A 147 -35.64 -28.06 -10.25
CA ASP A 147 -34.23 -28.34 -9.97
C ASP A 147 -33.31 -27.15 -10.32
N ILE A 148 -33.89 -25.97 -10.55
CA ILE A 148 -33.17 -24.78 -11.01
C ILE A 148 -32.01 -24.37 -10.09
N GLU A 149 -32.24 -24.39 -8.78
CA GLU A 149 -31.22 -24.04 -7.77
C GLU A 149 -30.04 -25.02 -7.83
N TYR A 150 -30.35 -26.32 -7.92
CA TYR A 150 -29.34 -27.37 -8.04
C TYR A 150 -28.52 -27.23 -9.32
N LYS A 151 -29.18 -26.96 -10.46
CA LYS A 151 -28.51 -26.73 -11.75
C LYS A 151 -27.62 -25.48 -11.73
N ILE A 152 -28.08 -24.40 -11.10
CA ILE A 152 -27.26 -23.20 -10.94
C ILE A 152 -26.05 -23.48 -10.05
N SER A 153 -26.21 -24.22 -8.95
CA SER A 153 -25.08 -24.67 -8.11
C SER A 153 -24.07 -25.51 -8.91
N GLN A 154 -24.53 -26.42 -9.77
CA GLN A 154 -23.63 -27.19 -10.65
C GLN A 154 -22.89 -26.30 -11.65
N PHE A 155 -23.52 -25.22 -12.14
CA PHE A 155 -22.83 -24.24 -12.98
C PHE A 155 -21.79 -23.45 -12.20
N GLU A 156 -22.08 -23.04 -10.95
CA GLU A 156 -21.11 -22.37 -10.09
C GLU A 156 -19.88 -23.23 -9.83
N ASP A 157 -20.07 -24.51 -9.50
CA ASP A 157 -18.98 -25.48 -9.31
C ASP A 157 -18.08 -25.55 -10.55
N TYR A 158 -18.70 -25.60 -11.73
CA TYR A 158 -18.00 -25.61 -13.00
C TYR A 158 -17.25 -24.29 -13.26
N ASN A 159 -17.89 -23.16 -12.99
CA ASN A 159 -17.30 -21.83 -13.15
C ASN A 159 -16.08 -21.63 -12.24
N ASP A 160 -16.13 -22.13 -11.00
CA ASP A 160 -15.00 -22.03 -10.08
C ASP A 160 -13.79 -22.83 -10.58
N GLY A 161 -14.01 -24.06 -11.08
CA GLY A 161 -12.96 -24.85 -11.72
C GLY A 161 -12.42 -24.19 -13.00
N LEU A 162 -13.27 -23.49 -13.74
CA LEU A 162 -12.85 -22.70 -14.90
C LEU A 162 -12.01 -21.48 -14.48
N ALA A 163 -12.36 -20.80 -13.38
CA ALA A 163 -11.63 -19.65 -12.86
C ALA A 163 -10.17 -20.02 -12.54
N PHE A 164 -9.97 -21.19 -11.91
CA PHE A 164 -8.64 -21.75 -11.66
C PHE A 164 -7.86 -22.01 -12.95
N ARG A 165 -8.48 -22.66 -13.96
CA ARG A 165 -7.84 -22.91 -15.27
C ARG A 165 -7.49 -21.62 -16.00
N ALA A 166 -8.40 -20.66 -16.02
CA ALA A 166 -8.20 -19.35 -16.62
C ALA A 166 -7.05 -18.60 -15.93
N MET A 167 -6.98 -18.67 -14.60
CA MET A 167 -5.87 -18.06 -13.85
C MET A 167 -4.52 -18.69 -14.21
N LYS A 168 -4.43 -20.02 -14.28
CA LYS A 168 -3.22 -20.74 -14.73
C LYS A 168 -2.76 -20.33 -16.12
N ARG A 169 -3.71 -20.09 -17.03
CA ARG A 169 -3.44 -19.61 -18.40
C ARG A 169 -3.21 -18.10 -18.49
N ARG A 170 -3.25 -17.38 -17.36
CA ARG A 170 -3.20 -15.92 -17.26
C ARG A 170 -4.27 -15.23 -18.13
N GLU A 171 -5.45 -15.84 -18.23
CA GLU A 171 -6.62 -15.30 -18.93
C GLU A 171 -7.34 -14.26 -18.06
N TYR A 172 -7.13 -12.98 -18.39
CA TYR A 172 -7.89 -11.85 -17.83
C TYR A 172 -9.20 -11.61 -18.58
N GLU A 173 -9.13 -11.74 -19.90
CA GLU A 173 -10.28 -11.91 -20.79
C GLU A 173 -10.36 -13.39 -21.15
N LEU A 174 -11.54 -13.99 -21.01
CA LEU A 174 -11.76 -15.38 -21.32
C LEU A 174 -11.53 -15.64 -22.81
N GLN A 175 -10.77 -16.68 -23.11
CA GLN A 175 -10.58 -17.11 -24.49
C GLN A 175 -11.88 -17.68 -25.09
N SER A 176 -11.96 -17.73 -26.41
CA SER A 176 -13.17 -18.16 -27.13
C SER A 176 -13.54 -19.61 -26.85
N ASP A 177 -12.55 -20.49 -26.69
CA ASP A 177 -12.74 -21.88 -26.26
C ASP A 177 -13.29 -21.95 -24.83
N THR A 178 -12.75 -21.14 -23.91
CA THR A 178 -13.23 -21.00 -22.52
C THR A 178 -14.70 -20.56 -22.48
N VAL A 179 -15.09 -19.59 -23.32
CA VAL A 179 -16.49 -19.11 -23.44
C VAL A 179 -17.41 -20.19 -24.02
N GLU A 180 -16.97 -20.93 -25.05
CA GLU A 180 -17.75 -22.04 -25.60
C GLU A 180 -17.93 -23.19 -24.61
N CYS A 181 -16.94 -23.44 -23.76
CA CYS A 181 -17.04 -24.41 -22.67
C CYS A 181 -18.12 -24.00 -21.65
N LEU A 182 -18.23 -22.71 -21.30
CA LEU A 182 -19.30 -22.20 -20.43
C LEU A 182 -20.68 -22.34 -21.10
N ARG A 183 -20.80 -21.97 -22.37
CA ARG A 183 -22.05 -22.14 -23.14
C ARG A 183 -22.45 -23.60 -23.25
N GLY A 184 -21.48 -24.49 -23.46
CA GLY A 184 -21.66 -25.93 -23.44
C GLY A 184 -22.25 -26.41 -22.13
N LYS A 185 -21.69 -25.97 -20.99
CA LYS A 185 -22.22 -26.33 -19.67
C LYS A 185 -23.64 -25.81 -19.43
N CYS A 186 -23.96 -24.59 -19.86
CA CYS A 186 -25.33 -24.07 -19.78
C CYS A 186 -26.32 -24.93 -20.60
N ARG A 187 -25.93 -25.35 -21.81
CA ARG A 187 -26.76 -26.24 -22.65
C ARG A 187 -26.97 -27.60 -22.00
N GLU A 188 -25.92 -28.19 -21.44
CA GLU A 188 -25.99 -29.47 -20.71
C GLU A 188 -26.98 -29.40 -19.53
N LEU A 189 -26.97 -28.29 -18.79
CA LEU A 189 -27.86 -28.08 -17.64
C LEU A 189 -29.27 -27.61 -18.03
N GLY A 190 -29.52 -27.30 -19.31
CA GLY A 190 -30.78 -26.70 -19.76
C GLY A 190 -31.00 -25.26 -19.29
N LEU A 191 -29.94 -24.52 -18.99
CA LEU A 191 -30.00 -23.14 -18.47
C LEU A 191 -29.81 -22.10 -19.60
N PRO A 192 -30.52 -20.96 -19.56
CA PRO A 192 -30.35 -19.88 -20.53
C PRO A 192 -28.99 -19.20 -20.35
N HIS A 193 -28.06 -19.50 -21.26
CA HIS A 193 -26.68 -19.03 -21.15
C HIS A 193 -26.54 -17.50 -21.10
N GLU A 194 -27.42 -16.72 -21.74
CA GLU A 194 -27.38 -15.25 -21.69
C GLU A 194 -27.58 -14.70 -20.26
N GLU A 195 -28.50 -15.31 -19.50
CA GLU A 195 -28.79 -14.91 -18.12
C GLU A 195 -27.68 -15.33 -17.18
N LEU A 196 -27.19 -16.56 -17.30
CA LEU A 196 -26.05 -17.03 -16.51
C LEU A 196 -24.79 -16.21 -16.81
N MET A 197 -24.45 -16.05 -18.09
CA MET A 197 -23.22 -15.36 -18.47
C MET A 197 -23.23 -13.89 -18.04
N SER A 198 -24.37 -13.20 -18.15
CA SER A 198 -24.49 -11.80 -17.69
C SER A 198 -24.47 -11.65 -16.16
N ALA A 199 -24.83 -12.69 -15.41
CA ALA A 199 -24.81 -12.67 -13.95
C ALA A 199 -23.41 -12.82 -13.35
N PHE A 200 -22.50 -13.56 -14.00
CA PHE A 200 -21.17 -13.84 -13.48
C PHE A 200 -20.03 -13.13 -14.23
N PHE A 201 -20.29 -12.61 -15.43
CA PHE A 201 -19.28 -12.02 -16.30
C PHE A 201 -19.70 -10.67 -16.88
N THR A 202 -18.70 -9.83 -17.13
CA THR A 202 -18.84 -8.61 -17.91
C THR A 202 -18.57 -8.92 -19.38
N ALA A 203 -19.54 -8.63 -20.24
CA ALA A 203 -19.38 -8.71 -21.69
C ALA A 203 -18.96 -7.34 -22.26
N ARG A 204 -17.95 -7.33 -23.13
CA ARG A 204 -17.50 -6.13 -23.85
C ARG A 204 -17.42 -6.40 -25.34
N SER A 205 -17.94 -5.49 -26.15
CA SER A 205 -17.69 -5.51 -27.59
C SER A 205 -16.26 -5.04 -27.89
N CYS A 206 -15.44 -5.94 -28.44
CA CYS A 206 -14.06 -5.68 -28.83
C CYS A 206 -13.95 -5.75 -30.36
N ARG A 207 -13.30 -4.76 -30.97
CA ARG A 207 -12.94 -4.83 -32.40
C ARG A 207 -11.70 -5.71 -32.57
N ARG A 208 -11.85 -6.82 -33.29
CA ARG A 208 -10.75 -7.69 -33.73
C ARG A 208 -10.64 -7.57 -35.25
N GLY A 209 -9.84 -6.62 -35.71
CA GLY A 209 -9.76 -6.24 -37.12
C GLY A 209 -11.05 -5.56 -37.60
N LEU A 210 -11.65 -6.08 -38.66
CA LEU A 210 -12.92 -5.60 -39.22
C LEU A 210 -14.16 -6.13 -38.49
N PHE A 211 -13.99 -7.13 -37.61
CA PHE A 211 -15.09 -7.78 -36.92
C PHE A 211 -15.25 -7.27 -35.49
N SER A 212 -16.50 -7.18 -35.05
CA SER A 212 -16.84 -7.02 -33.63
C SER A 212 -17.00 -8.41 -33.02
N ALA A 213 -16.30 -8.67 -31.91
CA ALA A 213 -16.43 -9.88 -31.12
C ALA A 213 -16.78 -9.51 -29.67
N LEU A 214 -17.61 -10.32 -29.03
CA LEU A 214 -17.85 -10.20 -27.59
C LEU A 214 -16.69 -10.86 -26.83
N ALA A 215 -16.00 -10.08 -26.01
CA ALA A 215 -15.05 -10.57 -25.02
C ALA A 215 -15.76 -10.66 -23.66
N TYR A 216 -15.51 -11.73 -22.92
CA TYR A 216 -16.03 -11.91 -21.57
C TYR A 216 -14.88 -11.84 -20.57
N SER A 217 -15.15 -11.28 -19.40
CA SER A 217 -14.22 -11.23 -18.28
C SER A 217 -15.00 -11.37 -16.99
N TYR A 218 -14.37 -11.87 -15.93
CA TYR A 218 -14.96 -11.77 -14.59
C TYR A 218 -15.22 -10.30 -14.25
N HIS A 219 -16.25 -10.00 -13.47
CA HIS A 219 -16.57 -8.61 -13.11
C HIS A 219 -15.38 -7.87 -12.47
N HIS A 220 -14.53 -8.61 -11.76
CA HIS A 220 -13.28 -8.11 -11.22
C HIS A 220 -12.26 -9.23 -11.06
N LEU A 221 -10.97 -8.89 -11.11
CA LEU A 221 -9.87 -9.85 -10.96
C LEU A 221 -9.95 -10.60 -9.61
N ARG A 222 -10.26 -9.88 -8.53
CA ARG A 222 -10.41 -10.47 -7.19
C ARG A 222 -11.57 -11.47 -7.09
N LEU A 223 -12.60 -11.35 -7.93
CA LEU A 223 -13.66 -12.37 -7.99
C LEU A 223 -13.18 -13.65 -8.66
N GLN A 224 -12.35 -13.54 -9.70
CA GLN A 224 -11.69 -14.72 -10.27
C GLN A 224 -10.78 -15.39 -9.23
N GLU A 225 -10.06 -14.61 -8.41
CA GLU A 225 -9.24 -15.10 -7.31
C GLU A 225 -10.08 -15.81 -6.24
N PHE A 226 -11.20 -15.20 -5.84
CA PHE A 226 -12.14 -15.83 -4.92
C PHE A 226 -12.76 -17.13 -5.47
N TYR A 227 -13.24 -17.15 -6.72
CA TYR A 227 -13.78 -18.38 -7.34
C TYR A 227 -12.72 -19.48 -7.45
N THR A 228 -11.48 -19.10 -7.73
CA THR A 228 -10.35 -20.02 -7.71
C THR A 228 -10.15 -20.60 -6.30
N ALA A 229 -10.16 -19.77 -5.26
CA ALA A 229 -10.06 -20.23 -3.88
C ALA A 229 -11.23 -21.14 -3.48
N ARG A 230 -12.46 -20.84 -3.94
CA ARG A 230 -13.65 -21.66 -3.71
C ARG A 230 -13.55 -23.03 -4.39
N HIS A 231 -12.97 -23.10 -5.59
CA HIS A 231 -12.66 -24.38 -6.24
C HIS A 231 -11.69 -25.21 -5.41
N LEU A 232 -10.57 -24.62 -4.98
CA LEU A 232 -9.56 -25.30 -4.17
C LEU A 232 -10.14 -25.78 -2.84
N TYR A 233 -10.92 -24.93 -2.18
CA TYR A 233 -11.63 -25.27 -0.95
C TYR A 233 -12.51 -26.51 -1.15
N ARG A 234 -13.37 -26.53 -2.18
CA ARG A 234 -14.20 -27.71 -2.47
C ARG A 234 -13.35 -28.95 -2.75
N SER A 235 -12.27 -28.84 -3.52
CA SER A 235 -11.36 -29.97 -3.77
C SER A 235 -10.75 -30.51 -2.46
N ILE A 236 -10.42 -29.65 -1.51
CA ILE A 236 -9.92 -30.03 -0.18
C ILE A 236 -10.99 -30.76 0.63
N VAL A 237 -12.20 -30.17 0.73
CA VAL A 237 -13.31 -30.75 1.51
C VAL A 237 -13.73 -32.13 1.00
N HIS A 238 -13.72 -32.34 -0.33
CA HIS A 238 -14.11 -33.61 -0.93
C HIS A 238 -12.98 -34.64 -1.02
N SER A 239 -11.73 -34.25 -0.71
CA SER A 239 -10.59 -35.15 -0.78
C SER A 239 -10.41 -35.91 0.53
N GLN A 240 -10.06 -37.20 0.42
CA GLN A 240 -9.58 -37.98 1.57
C GLN A 240 -8.18 -37.54 2.03
N ASN A 241 -7.43 -36.87 1.14
CA ASN A 241 -6.08 -36.40 1.39
C ASN A 241 -5.98 -34.91 0.98
N ALA A 242 -6.37 -34.02 1.90
CA ALA A 242 -6.34 -32.58 1.68
C ALA A 242 -4.92 -32.05 1.42
N GLU A 243 -3.92 -32.59 2.12
CA GLU A 243 -2.52 -32.18 1.98
C GLU A 243 -1.98 -32.47 0.57
N GLU A 244 -2.28 -33.65 0.03
CA GLU A 244 -1.89 -33.99 -1.34
C GLU A 244 -2.51 -33.06 -2.38
N VAL A 245 -3.78 -32.67 -2.19
CA VAL A 245 -4.45 -31.71 -3.06
C VAL A 245 -3.79 -30.33 -2.99
N ILE A 246 -3.50 -29.86 -1.78
CA ILE A 246 -2.77 -28.59 -1.58
C ILE A 246 -1.40 -28.66 -2.24
N HIS A 247 -0.64 -29.73 -2.00
CA HIS A 247 0.69 -29.93 -2.57
C HIS A 247 0.66 -30.06 -4.09
N SER A 248 -0.28 -30.80 -4.68
CA SER A 248 -0.38 -30.97 -6.14
C SER A 248 -0.68 -29.64 -6.81
N TYR A 249 -1.63 -28.88 -6.27
CA TYR A 249 -1.93 -27.55 -6.80
C TYR A 249 -0.75 -26.61 -6.65
N LEU A 250 -0.05 -26.62 -5.52
CA LEU A 250 1.14 -25.80 -5.31
C LEU A 250 2.32 -26.20 -6.21
N ALA A 251 2.51 -27.50 -6.44
CA ALA A 251 3.56 -28.02 -7.31
C ALA A 251 3.30 -27.64 -8.77
N GLU A 252 2.04 -27.68 -9.21
CA GLU A 252 1.65 -27.16 -10.53
C GLU A 252 1.75 -25.62 -10.63
N SER A 253 2.08 -24.95 -9.52
CA SER A 253 2.05 -23.50 -9.40
C SER A 253 3.40 -22.81 -9.29
N VAL A 254 4.51 -23.54 -9.49
CA VAL A 254 5.88 -23.00 -9.29
C VAL A 254 6.10 -21.68 -10.04
N GLU A 255 5.58 -21.52 -11.26
CA GLU A 255 5.75 -20.29 -12.05
C GLU A 255 4.99 -19.06 -11.51
N TRP A 256 3.99 -19.24 -10.64
CA TRP A 256 3.15 -18.17 -10.13
C TRP A 256 3.08 -18.09 -8.60
N LYS A 257 3.88 -18.89 -7.87
CA LYS A 257 3.95 -18.81 -6.39
C LYS A 257 4.32 -17.41 -5.89
N SER A 258 5.18 -16.70 -6.61
CA SER A 258 5.57 -15.32 -6.30
C SER A 258 4.60 -14.27 -6.85
N GLU A 259 3.60 -14.67 -7.65
CA GLU A 259 2.60 -13.73 -8.13
C GLU A 259 1.65 -13.36 -6.98
N GLN A 260 1.49 -12.05 -6.75
CA GLN A 260 0.55 -11.50 -5.78
C GLN A 260 -0.86 -12.09 -5.89
N ARG A 261 -1.28 -12.47 -7.10
CA ARG A 261 -2.59 -13.10 -7.36
C ARG A 261 -2.75 -14.43 -6.65
N PHE A 262 -1.70 -15.26 -6.63
CA PHE A 262 -1.75 -16.54 -5.95
C PHE A 262 -1.85 -16.34 -4.44
N GLN A 263 -1.10 -15.39 -3.90
CA GLN A 263 -1.18 -15.03 -2.49
C GLN A 263 -2.61 -14.61 -2.11
N ASN A 264 -3.30 -13.82 -2.95
CA ASN A 264 -4.70 -13.49 -2.74
C ASN A 264 -5.64 -14.72 -2.75
N VAL A 265 -5.38 -15.70 -3.63
CA VAL A 265 -6.12 -16.97 -3.64
C VAL A 265 -5.94 -17.73 -2.33
N LEU A 266 -4.70 -17.83 -1.82
CA LEU A 266 -4.42 -18.52 -0.55
C LEU A 266 -5.07 -17.80 0.64
N VAL A 267 -5.08 -16.46 0.63
CA VAL A 267 -5.78 -15.64 1.64
C VAL A 267 -7.28 -15.94 1.62
N HIS A 268 -7.92 -15.92 0.45
CA HIS A 268 -9.33 -16.28 0.33
C HIS A 268 -9.63 -17.74 0.72
N LEU A 269 -8.75 -18.67 0.38
CA LEU A 269 -8.87 -20.08 0.76
C LEU A 269 -8.85 -20.23 2.28
N THR A 270 -7.96 -19.48 2.95
CA THR A 270 -7.87 -19.47 4.43
C THR A 270 -9.15 -18.94 5.06
N GLY A 271 -9.73 -17.86 4.51
CA GLY A 271 -11.02 -17.35 4.97
C GLY A 271 -12.18 -18.33 4.78
N LEU A 272 -12.19 -19.09 3.67
CA LEU A 272 -13.20 -20.14 3.44
C LEU A 272 -13.05 -21.30 4.44
N MET A 273 -11.81 -21.72 4.72
CA MET A 273 -11.51 -22.78 5.69
C MET A 273 -11.81 -22.37 7.13
N ALA A 274 -11.56 -21.12 7.51
CA ALA A 274 -11.85 -20.61 8.86
C ALA A 274 -13.34 -20.65 9.22
N ARG A 275 -14.22 -20.70 8.22
CA ARG A 275 -15.67 -20.88 8.41
C ARG A 275 -16.06 -22.33 8.71
N HIS A 276 -15.15 -23.29 8.52
CA HIS A 276 -15.38 -24.72 8.69
C HIS A 276 -14.21 -25.33 9.47
N SER A 277 -14.34 -25.34 10.80
CA SER A 277 -13.26 -25.65 11.74
C SER A 277 -12.56 -26.99 11.50
N GLU A 278 -13.24 -27.98 10.92
CA GLU A 278 -12.66 -29.29 10.61
C GLU A 278 -11.47 -29.24 9.63
N HIS A 279 -11.40 -28.21 8.77
CA HIS A 279 -10.35 -28.10 7.76
C HIS A 279 -9.18 -27.20 8.18
N LEU A 280 -9.30 -26.52 9.31
CA LEU A 280 -8.26 -25.59 9.78
C LEU A 280 -6.92 -26.26 10.10
N ALA A 281 -6.92 -27.56 10.36
CA ALA A 281 -5.70 -28.34 10.57
C ALA A 281 -4.72 -28.26 9.39
N HIS A 282 -5.19 -27.95 8.18
CA HIS A 282 -4.34 -27.83 6.98
C HIS A 282 -3.80 -26.41 6.74
N VAL A 283 -4.25 -25.41 7.52
CA VAL A 283 -3.79 -24.01 7.37
C VAL A 283 -2.28 -23.83 7.60
N PRO A 284 -1.62 -24.49 8.58
CA PRO A 284 -0.17 -24.40 8.72
C PRO A 284 0.58 -24.77 7.43
N GLY A 285 0.14 -25.84 6.75
CA GLY A 285 0.69 -26.24 5.45
C GLY A 285 0.50 -25.19 4.37
N LEU A 286 -0.63 -24.46 4.37
CA LEU A 286 -0.86 -23.33 3.46
C LEU A 286 0.03 -22.12 3.78
N LEU A 287 0.18 -21.78 5.06
CA LEU A 287 0.99 -20.62 5.49
C LEU A 287 2.47 -20.81 5.17
N SER A 288 3.01 -22.02 5.36
CA SER A 288 4.39 -22.36 4.96
C SER A 288 4.68 -22.19 3.45
N GLN A 289 3.63 -22.02 2.65
CA GLN A 289 3.69 -21.86 1.21
C GLN A 289 3.38 -20.42 0.77
N ALA A 290 2.94 -19.57 1.71
CA ALA A 290 2.79 -18.15 1.48
C ALA A 290 4.19 -17.58 1.21
N HIS A 291 4.37 -16.97 0.05
CA HIS A 291 5.66 -16.39 -0.28
C HIS A 291 5.83 -15.11 0.53
N MET A 292 6.77 -15.13 1.47
CA MET A 292 7.13 -13.98 2.29
C MET A 292 8.33 -13.28 1.64
N PRO A 293 8.15 -12.11 0.98
CA PRO A 293 9.27 -11.39 0.42
C PRO A 293 10.11 -10.79 1.54
N SER A 294 11.34 -11.31 1.70
CA SER A 294 12.48 -10.88 2.53
C SER A 294 12.25 -10.49 4.00
N THR A 295 11.29 -9.64 4.34
CA THR A 295 10.97 -9.19 5.72
C THR A 295 9.51 -8.74 5.89
N ALA A 296 8.71 -8.71 4.82
CA ALA A 296 7.35 -8.19 4.89
C ALA A 296 6.37 -9.27 5.37
N VAL A 297 5.70 -9.02 6.49
CA VAL A 297 4.76 -9.97 7.11
C VAL A 297 3.31 -9.74 6.74
N ASP A 298 3.01 -8.72 5.92
CA ASP A 298 1.66 -8.43 5.46
C ASP A 298 0.92 -9.63 4.84
N PRO A 299 1.56 -10.50 4.02
CA PRO A 299 0.88 -11.67 3.47
C PRO A 299 0.39 -12.62 4.58
N LEU A 300 1.26 -12.94 5.54
CA LEU A 300 0.95 -13.79 6.69
C LEU A 300 -0.17 -13.20 7.55
N LEU A 301 -0.09 -11.90 7.87
CA LEU A 301 -1.11 -11.22 8.65
C LEU A 301 -2.44 -11.14 7.89
N ALA A 302 -2.43 -11.05 6.56
CA ALA A 302 -3.65 -11.06 5.76
C ALA A 302 -4.42 -12.38 5.91
N HIS A 303 -3.73 -13.52 6.04
CA HIS A 303 -4.38 -14.80 6.35
C HIS A 303 -5.10 -14.79 7.71
N VAL A 304 -4.47 -14.20 8.72
CA VAL A 304 -5.03 -14.10 10.08
C VAL A 304 -6.26 -13.17 10.09
N VAL A 305 -6.19 -12.02 9.42
CA VAL A 305 -7.33 -11.11 9.25
C VAL A 305 -8.47 -11.80 8.51
N GLU A 306 -8.15 -12.50 7.42
CA GLU A 306 -9.15 -13.17 6.58
C GLU A 306 -9.79 -14.39 7.25
N ALA A 307 -9.08 -15.01 8.20
CA ALA A 307 -9.62 -16.03 9.09
C ALA A 307 -10.44 -15.46 10.26
N GLY A 308 -10.62 -14.14 10.35
CA GLY A 308 -11.32 -13.50 11.47
C GLY A 308 -10.60 -13.68 12.81
N LEU A 309 -9.27 -13.65 12.81
CA LEU A 309 -8.42 -13.87 13.99
C LEU A 309 -8.61 -15.26 14.64
N HIS A 310 -8.96 -16.29 13.86
CA HIS A 310 -9.15 -17.64 14.38
C HIS A 310 -7.87 -18.15 15.10
N PRO A 311 -7.95 -18.67 16.35
CA PRO A 311 -6.78 -19.02 17.17
C PRO A 311 -5.77 -19.95 16.49
N LEU A 312 -6.24 -21.01 15.82
CA LEU A 312 -5.37 -21.93 15.08
C LEU A 312 -4.58 -21.25 13.95
N VAL A 313 -5.17 -20.25 13.29
CA VAL A 313 -4.51 -19.50 12.21
C VAL A 313 -3.51 -18.51 12.80
N VAL A 314 -3.85 -17.87 13.93
CA VAL A 314 -2.92 -17.01 14.69
C VAL A 314 -1.69 -17.80 15.14
N GLN A 315 -1.89 -18.99 15.73
CA GLN A 315 -0.79 -19.87 16.17
C GLN A 315 0.08 -20.34 15.00
N ALA A 316 -0.55 -20.75 13.90
CA ALA A 316 0.17 -21.16 12.70
C ALA A 316 0.98 -19.99 12.11
N ALA A 317 0.41 -18.78 12.10
CA ALA A 317 1.11 -17.58 11.68
C ALA A 317 2.27 -17.22 12.62
N ALA A 318 2.09 -17.36 13.93
CA ALA A 318 3.15 -17.12 14.91
C ALA A 318 4.32 -18.09 14.75
N ALA A 319 4.04 -19.37 14.51
CA ALA A 319 5.06 -20.37 14.22
C ALA A 319 5.85 -20.06 12.95
N GLU A 320 5.17 -19.66 11.88
CA GLU A 320 5.80 -19.27 10.61
C GLU A 320 6.64 -17.99 10.77
N LEU A 321 6.12 -17.00 11.51
CA LEU A 321 6.86 -15.79 11.85
C LEU A 321 8.13 -16.12 12.62
N GLN A 322 8.05 -17.01 13.61
CA GLN A 322 9.20 -17.44 14.39
C GLN A 322 10.27 -18.11 13.53
N ALA A 323 9.87 -18.99 12.62
CA ALA A 323 10.79 -19.67 11.70
C ALA A 323 11.56 -18.68 10.81
N HIS A 324 10.89 -17.64 10.29
CA HIS A 324 11.52 -16.63 9.46
C HIS A 324 12.30 -15.55 10.24
N CYS A 325 11.89 -15.24 11.47
CA CYS A 325 12.58 -14.24 12.28
C CYS A 325 14.04 -14.63 12.58
N GLU A 326 14.35 -15.93 12.68
CA GLU A 326 15.74 -16.40 12.80
C GLU A 326 16.57 -16.02 11.57
N GLU A 327 15.99 -16.11 10.37
CA GLU A 327 16.64 -15.73 9.11
C GLU A 327 16.80 -14.20 8.97
N TRP A 328 15.89 -13.43 9.55
CA TRP A 328 15.83 -11.96 9.40
C TRP A 328 16.50 -11.19 10.54
N ASP A 329 17.22 -11.89 11.43
CA ASP A 329 17.77 -11.33 12.68
C ASP A 329 16.70 -10.58 13.51
N GLY A 330 15.48 -11.12 13.52
CA GLY A 330 14.33 -10.56 14.22
C GLY A 330 13.79 -9.25 13.64
N TRP A 331 14.15 -8.87 12.40
CA TRP A 331 13.61 -7.69 11.72
C TRP A 331 12.34 -8.03 10.93
N VAL A 332 11.24 -7.35 11.23
CA VAL A 332 9.93 -7.57 10.63
C VAL A 332 9.35 -6.26 10.09
N GLN A 333 8.73 -6.28 8.91
CA GLN A 333 8.06 -5.11 8.33
C GLN A 333 6.56 -5.33 8.08
N VAL A 334 5.73 -4.39 8.52
CA VAL A 334 4.29 -4.32 8.20
C VAL A 334 4.03 -3.05 7.37
N LYS A 335 3.51 -3.20 6.15
CA LYS A 335 3.24 -2.09 5.22
C LYS A 335 1.75 -1.78 5.06
N ASN A 336 0.88 -2.76 5.33
CA ASN A 336 -0.55 -2.65 5.16
C ASN A 336 -1.21 -2.34 6.51
N PRO A 337 -1.85 -1.17 6.67
CA PRO A 337 -2.56 -0.83 7.90
C PRO A 337 -3.65 -1.85 8.27
N GLY A 338 -4.34 -2.43 7.29
CA GLY A 338 -5.39 -3.43 7.54
C GLY A 338 -4.87 -4.74 8.17
N SER A 339 -3.57 -4.99 8.08
CA SER A 339 -2.91 -6.15 8.70
C SER A 339 -2.54 -5.93 10.16
N LEU A 340 -2.58 -4.68 10.66
CA LEU A 340 -2.14 -4.33 12.02
C LEU A 340 -3.02 -4.94 13.12
N SER A 341 -4.31 -5.14 12.85
CA SER A 341 -5.24 -5.78 13.78
C SER A 341 -4.84 -7.21 14.12
N ALA A 342 -4.20 -7.92 13.18
CA ALA A 342 -3.69 -9.28 13.38
C ALA A 342 -2.30 -9.34 14.00
N LEU A 343 -1.53 -8.23 13.98
CA LEU A 343 -0.14 -8.23 14.43
C LEU A 343 -0.05 -8.54 15.93
N ALA A 344 -0.88 -7.90 16.74
CA ALA A 344 -0.86 -8.06 18.20
C ALA A 344 -1.10 -9.52 18.64
N PRO A 345 -2.17 -10.20 18.20
CA PRO A 345 -2.37 -11.63 18.50
C PRO A 345 -1.20 -12.52 18.08
N VAL A 346 -0.61 -12.27 16.91
CA VAL A 346 0.51 -13.08 16.41
C VAL A 346 1.77 -12.89 17.27
N LEU A 347 2.05 -11.67 17.71
CA LEU A 347 3.17 -11.38 18.64
C LEU A 347 2.89 -11.85 20.08
N ASP A 348 1.62 -12.05 20.45
CA ASP A 348 1.27 -12.67 21.73
C ASP A 348 1.63 -14.16 21.75
N GLU A 349 1.45 -14.86 20.63
CA GLU A 349 1.85 -16.26 20.47
C GLU A 349 3.35 -16.43 20.18
N ALA A 350 4.05 -15.40 19.66
CA ALA A 350 5.49 -15.43 19.41
C ALA A 350 6.22 -14.20 20.01
N PRO A 351 6.29 -14.07 21.34
CA PRO A 351 6.78 -12.86 22.01
C PRO A 351 8.28 -12.60 21.85
N GLU A 352 9.09 -13.63 21.63
CA GLU A 352 10.55 -13.53 21.64
C GLU A 352 11.17 -13.44 20.22
N CYS A 353 10.39 -13.66 19.15
CA CYS A 353 10.94 -13.76 17.80
C CYS A 353 11.24 -12.40 17.16
N VAL A 354 10.47 -11.36 17.49
CA VAL A 354 10.60 -10.04 16.87
C VAL A 354 11.43 -9.11 17.74
N LYS A 355 12.70 -8.91 17.34
CA LYS A 355 13.60 -7.92 17.98
C LYS A 355 13.32 -6.51 17.49
N THR A 356 13.09 -6.35 16.20
CA THR A 356 12.81 -5.06 15.56
C THR A 356 11.61 -5.12 14.65
N LEU A 357 10.65 -4.25 14.89
CA LEU A 357 9.42 -4.13 14.11
C LEU A 357 9.41 -2.78 13.38
N ALA A 358 9.42 -2.83 12.05
CA ALA A 358 9.26 -1.70 11.17
C ALA A 358 7.79 -1.56 10.72
N LEU A 359 7.08 -0.58 11.24
CA LEU A 359 5.71 -0.27 10.84
C LEU A 359 5.72 0.85 9.81
N LYS A 360 5.27 0.55 8.60
CA LYS A 360 5.10 1.52 7.52
C LYS A 360 3.62 1.77 7.27
N ALA A 361 3.01 2.69 8.01
CA ALA A 361 1.60 2.99 7.84
C ALA A 361 1.40 4.12 6.81
N SER A 362 0.84 3.74 5.66
CA SER A 362 0.42 4.67 4.60
C SER A 362 -1.09 4.93 4.62
N SER A 363 -1.75 4.74 5.77
CA SER A 363 -3.13 5.17 5.96
C SER A 363 -3.20 6.70 5.89
N ARG A 364 -4.24 7.21 5.23
CA ARG A 364 -4.60 8.64 5.23
C ARG A 364 -5.61 8.98 6.31
N SER A 365 -6.18 7.97 6.94
CA SER A 365 -7.21 8.16 7.93
C SER A 365 -6.56 8.30 9.30
N PRO A 366 -6.77 9.42 9.99
CA PRO A 366 -6.17 9.64 11.30
C PRO A 366 -6.64 8.61 12.34
N ALA A 367 -7.85 8.02 12.26
CA ALA A 367 -8.41 7.11 13.27
C ALA A 367 -8.84 5.75 12.68
N ASP A 368 -8.02 4.73 12.43
CA ASP A 368 -6.74 4.39 13.00
C ASP A 368 -6.86 3.50 14.25
N GLU A 369 -8.08 3.07 14.66
CA GLU A 369 -8.27 2.23 15.86
C GLU A 369 -7.38 0.98 15.84
N SER A 370 -7.15 0.40 14.66
CA SER A 370 -6.28 -0.78 14.50
C SER A 370 -4.82 -0.45 14.81
N LEU A 371 -4.38 0.74 14.41
CA LEU A 371 -3.03 1.24 14.68
C LEU A 371 -2.85 1.51 16.18
N THR A 372 -3.81 2.19 16.81
CA THR A 372 -3.80 2.45 18.26
C THR A 372 -3.84 1.13 19.06
N ALA A 373 -4.66 0.17 18.64
CA ALA A 373 -4.73 -1.15 19.26
C ALA A 373 -3.41 -1.93 19.12
N ALA A 374 -2.81 -1.91 17.92
CA ALA A 374 -1.51 -2.52 17.68
C ALA A 374 -0.43 -1.88 18.57
N PHE A 375 -0.38 -0.55 18.69
CA PHE A 375 0.58 0.11 19.57
C PHE A 375 0.35 -0.18 21.04
N ARG A 376 -0.90 -0.30 21.49
CA ARG A 376 -1.21 -0.68 22.87
C ARG A 376 -0.79 -2.12 23.18
N ALA A 377 -0.78 -3.01 22.20
CA ALA A 377 -0.23 -4.34 22.36
C ALA A 377 1.30 -4.32 22.37
N LEU A 378 1.91 -3.59 21.42
CA LEU A 378 3.36 -3.47 21.29
C LEU A 378 4.01 -2.78 22.49
N SER A 379 3.32 -1.83 23.14
CA SER A 379 3.84 -1.15 24.34
C SER A 379 4.11 -2.11 25.52
N ARG A 380 3.55 -3.31 25.48
CA ARG A 380 3.73 -4.35 26.50
C ARG A 380 4.80 -5.37 26.15
N LYS A 381 5.44 -5.25 24.99
CA LYS A 381 6.43 -6.18 24.46
C LYS A 381 7.82 -5.56 24.49
N ASP A 382 8.83 -6.39 24.70
CA ASP A 382 10.24 -5.99 24.58
C ASP A 382 10.65 -5.96 23.10
N VAL A 383 10.34 -4.85 22.42
CA VAL A 383 10.53 -4.73 20.96
C VAL A 383 11.11 -3.38 20.59
N ARG A 384 12.02 -3.37 19.62
CA ARG A 384 12.51 -2.15 18.97
C ARG A 384 11.55 -1.76 17.87
N LEU A 385 11.09 -0.52 17.89
CA LEU A 385 10.11 -0.03 16.93
C LEU A 385 10.74 0.97 15.97
N VAL A 386 10.49 0.78 14.68
CA VAL A 386 10.76 1.77 13.62
C VAL A 386 9.44 2.15 12.99
N LEU A 387 9.02 3.40 13.19
CA LEU A 387 7.74 3.90 12.73
C LEU A 387 7.93 4.82 11.52
N ASP A 388 7.50 4.38 10.33
CA ASP A 388 7.49 5.17 9.09
C ASP A 388 6.05 5.53 8.70
N LEU A 389 5.73 6.81 8.85
CA LEU A 389 4.43 7.42 8.55
C LEU A 389 4.57 8.37 7.36
N PRO A 390 4.77 7.85 6.14
CA PRO A 390 5.10 8.67 4.98
C PRO A 390 3.99 9.67 4.63
N ASN A 391 2.72 9.31 4.81
CA ASN A 391 1.62 10.24 4.52
C ASN A 391 1.63 11.46 5.45
N PHE A 392 1.91 11.28 6.74
CA PHE A 392 2.01 12.39 7.69
C PHE A 392 3.26 13.25 7.42
N TYR A 393 4.30 12.65 6.84
CA TYR A 393 5.48 13.37 6.37
C TYR A 393 5.23 14.22 5.10
N PHE A 394 4.22 13.88 4.30
CA PHE A 394 3.94 14.56 3.02
C PHE A 394 2.61 15.34 2.96
N SER A 395 1.68 15.14 3.89
CA SER A 395 0.35 15.75 3.88
C SER A 395 0.06 16.58 5.13
N ASP A 396 -0.80 17.60 5.01
CA ASP A 396 -1.25 18.48 6.11
C ASP A 396 -2.42 17.89 6.90
N GLN A 397 -2.37 16.57 7.12
CA GLN A 397 -3.38 15.86 7.89
C GLN A 397 -3.32 16.22 9.37
N ASP A 398 -4.44 15.98 10.06
CA ASP A 398 -4.56 16.15 11.52
C ASP A 398 -3.48 15.32 12.25
N LEU A 399 -2.82 15.97 13.21
CA LEU A 399 -1.70 15.43 14.00
C LEU A 399 -2.14 14.78 15.31
N SER A 400 -3.43 14.90 15.66
CA SER A 400 -3.98 14.38 16.92
C SER A 400 -3.63 12.90 17.15
N ILE A 401 -3.78 12.04 16.14
CA ILE A 401 -3.46 10.61 16.29
C ILE A 401 -1.96 10.32 16.25
N THR A 402 -1.17 11.04 15.44
CA THR A 402 0.28 10.85 15.50
C THR A 402 0.80 11.14 16.89
N ASP A 403 0.27 12.18 17.54
CA ASP A 403 0.61 12.53 18.90
C ASP A 403 0.10 11.50 19.91
N GLU A 404 -1.16 11.07 19.84
CA GLU A 404 -1.72 10.05 20.75
C GLU A 404 -0.98 8.72 20.65
N THR A 405 -0.73 8.26 19.43
CA THR A 405 0.10 7.10 19.13
C THR A 405 1.48 7.23 19.76
N PHE A 406 2.10 8.40 19.57
CA PHE A 406 3.42 8.68 20.12
C PHE A 406 3.40 8.70 21.65
N HIS A 407 2.36 9.27 22.25
CA HIS A 407 2.13 9.24 23.70
C HIS A 407 2.05 7.80 24.22
N LEU A 408 1.34 6.90 23.54
CA LEU A 408 1.24 5.48 23.93
C LEU A 408 2.60 4.77 23.89
N ILE A 409 3.39 5.01 22.86
CA ILE A 409 4.73 4.42 22.71
C ILE A 409 5.69 5.01 23.75
N SER A 410 5.72 6.33 23.91
CA SER A 410 6.57 6.99 24.91
C SER A 410 6.20 6.62 26.34
N ALA A 411 4.91 6.35 26.62
CA ALA A 411 4.45 5.88 27.93
C ALA A 411 4.85 4.43 28.22
N ALA A 412 5.13 3.62 27.19
CA ALA A 412 5.62 2.25 27.35
C ALA A 412 6.98 2.18 28.08
N GLY A 413 7.78 3.25 27.96
CA GLY A 413 9.09 3.32 28.59
C GLY A 413 10.10 2.41 27.92
N GLU A 414 10.72 1.51 28.70
CA GLU A 414 11.82 0.67 28.24
C GLU A 414 11.39 -0.61 27.53
N THR A 415 10.13 -1.04 27.65
CA THR A 415 9.62 -2.24 26.99
C THR A 415 9.57 -2.05 25.47
N CYS A 416 8.94 -0.97 25.00
CA CYS A 416 8.88 -0.69 23.56
C CYS A 416 9.79 0.49 23.23
N CYS A 417 10.99 0.20 22.71
CA CYS A 417 11.96 1.22 22.36
C CYS A 417 11.76 1.71 20.92
N LEU A 418 11.29 2.93 20.76
CA LEU A 418 11.24 3.60 19.45
C LEU A 418 12.65 4.02 19.01
N GLU A 419 13.26 3.23 18.12
CA GLU A 419 14.59 3.50 17.56
C GLU A 419 14.53 4.39 16.32
N GLY A 420 13.44 4.35 15.55
CA GLY A 420 13.30 5.13 14.33
C GLY A 420 11.91 5.75 14.21
N PHE A 421 11.85 7.03 13.84
CA PHE A 421 10.59 7.72 13.55
C PHE A 421 10.70 8.54 12.28
N ARG A 422 9.73 8.39 11.38
CA ARG A 422 9.54 9.25 10.20
C ARG A 422 8.09 9.71 10.12
N GLY A 423 7.84 11.02 10.19
CA GLY A 423 6.48 11.54 10.19
C GLY A 423 6.40 13.03 10.49
N ARG A 424 5.29 13.44 11.11
CA ARG A 424 5.07 14.78 11.67
C ARG A 424 4.55 14.61 13.10
N LEU A 425 4.97 15.50 13.98
CA LEU A 425 4.61 15.53 15.41
C LEU A 425 4.32 16.97 15.78
N THR A 426 3.41 17.22 16.72
CA THR A 426 3.27 18.58 17.24
C THR A 426 4.48 18.99 18.09
N PRO A 427 4.68 20.30 18.33
CA PRO A 427 5.72 20.76 19.26
C PRO A 427 5.59 20.16 20.67
N SER A 428 4.38 19.83 21.12
CA SER A 428 4.17 19.17 22.42
C SER A 428 4.66 17.72 22.39
N ALA A 429 4.32 16.96 21.35
CA ALA A 429 4.75 15.57 21.19
C ALA A 429 6.27 15.43 20.99
N LEU A 430 6.94 16.39 20.35
CA LEU A 430 8.40 16.41 20.23
C LEU A 430 9.11 16.35 21.59
N ARG A 431 8.52 16.91 22.65
CA ARG A 431 9.10 16.89 23.99
C ARG A 431 9.11 15.51 24.64
N LEU A 432 8.39 14.55 24.04
CA LEU A 432 8.23 13.18 24.52
C LEU A 432 9.14 12.20 23.80
N LEU A 433 10.02 12.67 22.90
CA LEU A 433 10.92 11.82 22.13
C LEU A 433 11.78 10.96 23.07
N PRO A 434 11.78 9.62 22.92
CA PRO A 434 12.49 8.74 23.82
C PRO A 434 14.00 8.80 23.58
N ARG A 435 14.78 8.58 24.64
CA ARG A 435 16.25 8.63 24.59
C ARG A 435 16.88 7.54 23.72
N CYS A 436 16.16 6.44 23.48
CA CYS A 436 16.66 5.33 22.69
C CYS A 436 16.51 5.54 21.16
N LEU A 437 15.94 6.68 20.75
CA LEU A 437 15.78 7.06 19.35
C LEU A 437 17.14 7.25 18.65
N LYS A 438 17.34 6.51 17.56
CA LYS A 438 18.54 6.55 16.71
C LYS A 438 18.31 7.30 15.40
N GLU A 439 17.08 7.28 14.88
CA GLU A 439 16.71 7.95 13.65
C GLU A 439 15.44 8.77 13.81
N LEU A 440 15.52 10.05 13.43
CA LEU A 440 14.39 10.98 13.47
C LEU A 440 14.27 11.71 12.14
N ARG A 441 13.15 11.54 11.44
CA ARG A 441 12.81 12.23 10.20
C ARG A 441 11.50 12.98 10.35
N LEU A 442 11.55 14.30 10.38
CA LEU A 442 10.39 15.13 10.67
C LEU A 442 10.08 16.12 9.55
N ARG A 443 8.79 16.33 9.31
CA ARG A 443 8.30 17.56 8.67
C ARG A 443 8.17 18.64 9.74
N VAL A 444 8.84 19.78 9.56
CA VAL A 444 9.00 20.81 10.60
C VAL A 444 8.75 22.21 10.04
N ASP A 445 8.16 23.07 10.86
CA ASP A 445 8.10 24.53 10.70
C ASP A 445 8.99 25.22 11.75
N LEU A 446 9.03 26.57 11.77
CA LEU A 446 9.79 27.35 12.76
C LEU A 446 9.50 26.93 14.21
N ARG A 447 8.23 26.70 14.57
CA ARG A 447 7.85 26.32 15.96
C ARG A 447 8.41 24.96 16.33
N HIS A 448 8.46 24.03 15.39
CA HIS A 448 9.05 22.71 15.61
C HIS A 448 10.56 22.81 15.78
N VAL A 449 11.24 23.64 14.97
CA VAL A 449 12.68 23.88 15.09
C VAL A 449 13.04 24.45 16.46
N LEU A 450 12.26 25.42 16.96
CA LEU A 450 12.44 26.01 18.29
C LEU A 450 12.35 24.97 19.41
N VAL A 451 11.37 24.06 19.36
CA VAL A 451 11.30 22.98 20.35
C VAL A 451 12.39 21.94 20.13
N LEU A 452 12.71 21.63 18.88
CA LEU A 452 13.72 20.63 18.55
C LEU A 452 15.11 21.05 19.04
N SER A 453 15.47 22.34 18.99
CA SER A 453 16.73 22.81 19.56
C SER A 453 16.86 22.53 21.05
N ASP A 454 15.75 22.55 21.79
CA ASP A 454 15.73 22.23 23.22
C ASP A 454 15.72 20.72 23.50
N VAL A 455 15.13 19.93 22.59
CA VAL A 455 14.96 18.47 22.75
C VAL A 455 16.21 17.69 22.35
N LEU A 456 16.89 18.09 21.27
CA LEU A 456 18.03 17.35 20.70
C LEU A 456 19.14 17.00 21.71
N PRO A 457 19.56 17.89 22.64
CA PRO A 457 20.58 17.55 23.64
C PRO A 457 20.17 16.40 24.57
N ARG A 458 18.87 16.08 24.64
CA ARG A 458 18.30 15.00 25.47
C ARG A 458 18.26 13.66 24.74
N LEU A 459 18.64 13.60 23.46
CA LEU A 459 18.59 12.40 22.61
C LEU A 459 20.02 11.91 22.29
N PRO A 460 20.75 11.33 23.27
CA PRO A 460 22.17 11.01 23.14
C PRO A 460 22.47 9.92 22.11
N ASN A 461 21.47 9.10 21.77
CA ASN A 461 21.61 7.99 20.83
C ASN A 461 21.21 8.38 19.41
N LEU A 462 20.76 9.62 19.17
CA LEU A 462 20.27 10.04 17.86
C LEU A 462 21.42 10.12 16.86
N GLU A 463 21.47 9.22 15.89
CA GLU A 463 22.53 9.16 14.88
C GLU A 463 22.15 9.90 13.59
N ILE A 464 20.86 9.87 13.25
CA ILE A 464 20.30 10.40 12.00
C ILE A 464 19.19 11.39 12.31
N LEU A 465 19.37 12.63 11.86
CA LEU A 465 18.33 13.67 11.91
C LEU A 465 18.01 14.13 10.48
N GLY A 466 16.81 13.84 10.01
CA GLY A 466 16.27 14.31 8.74
C GLY A 466 15.18 15.36 8.95
N LEU A 467 15.32 16.55 8.40
CA LEU A 467 14.33 17.62 8.54
C LEU A 467 13.81 18.03 7.18
N LYS A 468 12.51 17.84 6.95
CA LYS A 468 11.78 18.49 5.86
C LYS A 468 11.26 19.82 6.37
N TYR A 469 12.03 20.88 6.11
CA TYR A 469 11.71 22.22 6.57
C TYR A 469 10.70 22.87 5.63
N GLU A 470 9.60 23.33 6.22
CA GLU A 470 8.51 24.02 5.54
C GLU A 470 8.18 25.30 6.28
N ASP A 471 8.36 26.41 5.58
CA ASP A 471 8.08 27.72 6.09
C ASP A 471 7.42 28.54 4.97
N PRO A 472 6.08 28.45 4.85
CA PRO A 472 5.35 29.20 3.83
C PRO A 472 5.40 30.71 4.09
N GLU A 473 5.61 31.12 5.34
CA GLU A 473 5.64 32.54 5.75
C GLU A 473 7.02 33.18 5.60
N ARG A 474 8.07 32.36 5.42
CA ARG A 474 9.47 32.79 5.28
C ARG A 474 9.89 33.69 6.42
N TYR A 475 9.80 33.17 7.65
CA TYR A 475 10.21 33.92 8.83
C TYR A 475 11.66 34.38 8.73
N GLU A 476 11.98 35.46 9.46
CA GLU A 476 13.32 35.99 9.54
C GLU A 476 14.32 34.93 10.03
N VAL A 477 15.40 34.73 9.28
CA VAL A 477 16.45 33.74 9.57
C VAL A 477 17.04 33.92 10.97
N ALA A 478 17.04 35.15 11.50
CA ALA A 478 17.52 35.47 12.84
C ALA A 478 16.72 34.76 13.96
N LEU A 479 15.44 34.44 13.72
CA LEU A 479 14.57 33.76 14.68
C LEU A 479 14.88 32.26 14.80
N LEU A 480 15.58 31.68 13.82
CA LEU A 480 15.93 30.26 13.86
C LEU A 480 17.06 30.03 14.87
N PRO A 481 16.90 29.09 15.80
CA PRO A 481 18.00 28.66 16.64
C PRO A 481 18.94 27.74 15.85
N PRO A 482 20.23 27.69 16.22
CA PRO A 482 21.09 26.60 15.76
C PRO A 482 20.59 25.26 16.29
N LEU A 483 20.76 24.18 15.52
CA LEU A 483 20.43 22.83 15.99
C LEU A 483 21.65 22.20 16.69
N PRO A 484 21.56 21.89 18.00
CA PRO A 484 22.62 21.24 18.76
C PRO A 484 22.70 19.75 18.41
N PHE A 485 23.12 19.42 17.19
CA PHE A 485 23.22 18.06 16.69
C PHE A 485 24.62 17.79 16.13
N SER A 486 25.45 17.09 16.91
CA SER A 486 26.83 16.75 16.57
C SER A 486 27.00 15.37 15.93
N HIS A 487 25.93 14.56 15.86
CA HIS A 487 26.01 13.16 15.41
C HIS A 487 26.09 12.99 13.89
N ARG A 488 26.20 11.74 13.45
CA ARG A 488 26.77 11.33 12.16
C ARG A 488 26.05 11.90 10.93
N LYS A 489 24.71 11.94 10.89
CA LYS A 489 23.99 12.27 9.65
C LYS A 489 22.88 13.30 9.88
N LEU A 490 23.12 14.52 9.42
CA LEU A 490 22.11 15.57 9.36
C LEU A 490 21.66 15.77 7.92
N CYS A 491 20.38 15.54 7.63
CA CYS A 491 19.80 15.65 6.31
C CYS A 491 18.72 16.73 6.29
N PHE A 492 18.72 17.60 5.28
CA PHE A 492 17.67 18.59 5.10
C PHE A 492 16.94 18.40 3.79
N THR A 493 15.62 18.48 3.82
CA THR A 493 14.77 18.63 2.63
C THR A 493 14.10 19.99 2.71
N PHE A 494 14.47 20.90 1.82
CA PHE A 494 13.83 22.20 1.65
C PHE A 494 12.72 22.07 0.62
N THR A 495 11.49 22.30 1.06
CA THR A 495 10.29 22.34 0.21
C THR A 495 9.69 23.72 -0.08
N PRO A 496 10.08 24.85 0.56
CA PRO A 496 9.70 26.16 0.05
C PRO A 496 10.10 26.31 -1.41
N PHE A 497 9.26 26.99 -2.19
CA PHE A 497 9.55 27.29 -3.58
C PHE A 497 10.72 28.28 -3.64
N VAL A 498 11.90 27.79 -4.04
CA VAL A 498 13.12 28.59 -4.23
C VAL A 498 13.24 28.96 -5.70
N THR A 499 13.36 30.26 -5.96
CA THR A 499 13.56 30.85 -7.28
C THR A 499 14.97 31.43 -7.44
N ASP A 500 15.29 31.97 -8.62
CA ASP A 500 16.52 32.71 -8.88
C ASP A 500 16.58 34.08 -8.18
N SER A 501 15.53 34.47 -7.44
CA SER A 501 15.54 35.71 -6.65
C SER A 501 16.63 35.67 -5.60
N GLU A 502 17.45 36.71 -5.51
CA GLU A 502 18.52 36.80 -4.50
C GLU A 502 17.94 36.68 -3.08
N ASP A 503 16.75 37.22 -2.81
CA ASP A 503 16.08 37.09 -1.51
C ASP A 503 15.78 35.62 -1.16
N ASP A 504 15.32 34.82 -2.13
CA ASP A 504 15.02 33.39 -1.93
C ASP A 504 16.30 32.61 -1.65
N LEU A 505 17.36 32.91 -2.40
CA LEU A 505 18.66 32.26 -2.28
C LEU A 505 19.35 32.63 -0.95
N GLN A 506 19.31 33.90 -0.56
CA GLN A 506 19.83 34.39 0.72
C GLN A 506 19.05 33.80 1.90
N TRP A 507 17.72 33.75 1.79
CA TRP A 507 16.88 33.15 2.82
C TRP A 507 17.16 31.65 2.96
N ALA A 508 17.23 30.90 1.87
CA ALA A 508 17.47 29.46 1.90
C ALA A 508 18.87 29.11 2.43
N SER A 509 19.92 29.78 1.92
CA SER A 509 21.29 29.60 2.39
C SER A 509 21.48 30.07 3.83
N GLY A 510 20.89 31.20 4.21
CA GLY A 510 20.91 31.73 5.58
C GLY A 510 20.21 30.80 6.57
N THR A 511 19.05 30.24 6.21
CA THR A 511 18.33 29.25 7.01
C THR A 511 19.21 28.02 7.27
N LEU A 512 19.81 27.45 6.23
CA LEU A 512 20.72 26.31 6.35
C LEU A 512 21.94 26.62 7.22
N ALA A 513 22.57 27.76 6.98
CA ALA A 513 23.74 28.20 7.74
C ALA A 513 23.40 28.37 9.22
N ARG A 514 22.26 28.99 9.52
CA ARG A 514 21.81 29.18 10.90
C ARG A 514 21.57 27.85 11.59
N LEU A 515 20.85 26.93 10.96
CA LEU A 515 20.54 25.61 11.50
C LEU A 515 21.79 24.72 11.68
N CYS A 516 22.76 24.76 10.75
CA CYS A 516 24.01 23.98 10.83
C CYS A 516 25.16 24.69 11.63
N SER A 517 24.97 25.91 12.15
CA SER A 517 26.05 26.75 12.71
C SER A 517 26.75 26.22 13.98
N GLN A 518 26.12 25.32 14.75
CA GLN A 518 26.75 24.71 15.94
C GLN A 518 27.62 23.49 15.62
N ARG A 519 27.67 23.05 14.35
CA ARG A 519 28.55 21.94 13.97
C ARG A 519 29.98 22.45 13.78
N PRO A 520 31.01 21.77 14.32
CA PRO A 520 32.41 22.20 14.22
C PRO A 520 32.92 22.45 12.81
N SER A 521 32.20 21.99 11.78
CA SER A 521 32.55 22.13 10.37
C SER A 521 31.40 22.63 9.50
N GLY A 522 30.24 22.98 10.06
CA GLY A 522 29.04 23.30 9.27
C GLY A 522 28.53 22.13 8.39
N ASN A 523 29.11 20.92 8.53
CA ASN A 523 28.84 19.80 7.63
C ASN A 523 27.43 19.25 7.87
N CYS A 524 26.61 19.35 6.83
CA CYS A 524 25.37 18.58 6.73
C CYS A 524 25.66 17.34 5.82
N ALA A 525 25.01 16.20 6.05
CA ALA A 525 25.26 14.97 5.28
C ALA A 525 24.61 15.04 3.89
N SER A 526 23.36 15.49 3.84
CA SER A 526 22.66 15.68 2.57
C SER A 526 21.69 16.85 2.62
N ILE A 527 21.54 17.55 1.49
CA ILE A 527 20.57 18.64 1.33
C ILE A 527 19.76 18.37 0.06
N PHE A 528 18.44 18.48 0.14
CA PHE A 528 17.51 18.25 -0.96
C PHE A 528 16.65 19.50 -1.14
N PHE A 529 16.79 20.21 -2.26
CA PHE A 529 15.88 21.29 -2.64
C PHE A 529 14.80 20.71 -3.57
N LYS A 530 13.56 20.63 -3.08
CA LYS A 530 12.42 20.09 -3.83
C LYS A 530 11.56 21.22 -4.39
N ASN A 531 10.92 20.96 -5.53
CA ASN A 531 9.97 21.88 -6.17
C ASN A 531 10.55 23.28 -6.43
N THR A 532 11.78 23.39 -6.91
CA THR A 532 12.40 24.68 -7.21
C THR A 532 12.20 25.08 -8.68
N SER A 533 12.29 26.38 -8.97
CA SER A 533 12.33 26.92 -10.33
C SER A 533 13.71 27.51 -10.66
N LEU A 534 14.76 27.00 -10.02
CA LEU A 534 16.11 27.49 -10.20
C LEU A 534 16.59 27.26 -11.63
N THR A 535 17.17 28.28 -12.25
CA THR A 535 17.95 28.10 -13.47
C THR A 535 19.36 27.64 -13.14
N GLN A 536 20.16 27.34 -14.17
CA GLN A 536 21.57 27.04 -13.98
C GLN A 536 22.31 28.17 -13.26
N THR A 537 21.97 29.44 -13.54
CA THR A 537 22.55 30.61 -12.86
C THR A 537 22.14 30.64 -11.40
N GLY A 538 20.86 30.42 -11.09
CA GLY A 538 20.37 30.35 -9.70
C GLY A 538 21.01 29.22 -8.90
N ILE A 539 21.24 28.05 -9.50
CA ILE A 539 21.94 26.93 -8.85
C ILE A 539 23.38 27.30 -8.51
N ARG A 540 24.13 27.90 -9.44
CA ARG A 540 25.50 28.36 -9.18
C ARG A 540 25.52 29.35 -8.03
N ARG A 541 24.63 30.35 -8.08
CA ARG A 541 24.53 31.36 -7.04
C ARG A 541 24.17 30.76 -5.69
N LEU A 542 23.26 29.79 -5.65
CA LEU A 542 22.94 29.03 -4.44
C LEU A 542 24.17 28.31 -3.87
N PHE A 543 24.99 27.67 -4.71
CA PHE A 543 26.20 26.97 -4.26
C PHE A 543 27.22 27.95 -3.66
N GLU A 544 27.45 29.08 -4.33
CA GLU A 544 28.32 30.14 -3.84
C GLU A 544 27.82 30.65 -2.49
N LEU A 545 26.53 30.94 -2.36
CA LEU A 545 25.94 31.41 -1.10
C LEU A 545 26.03 30.39 0.02
N LEU A 546 25.80 29.10 -0.26
CA LEU A 546 26.00 28.04 0.74
C LEU A 546 27.46 28.03 1.22
N HIS A 547 28.40 28.11 0.29
CA HIS A 547 29.83 28.15 0.61
C HIS A 547 30.23 29.42 1.39
N GLU A 548 29.78 30.61 0.96
CA GLU A 548 30.02 31.90 1.63
C GLU A 548 29.51 31.89 3.08
N LYS A 549 28.39 31.21 3.33
CA LYS A 549 27.80 31.07 4.68
C LYS A 549 28.39 29.90 5.48
N GLY A 550 29.42 29.22 4.95
CA GLY A 550 30.10 28.12 5.63
C GLY A 550 29.30 26.81 5.70
N VAL A 551 28.31 26.63 4.82
CA VAL A 551 27.56 25.37 4.71
C VAL A 551 28.31 24.43 3.77
N SER A 552 28.62 23.24 4.27
CA SER A 552 29.28 22.18 3.51
C SER A 552 28.42 20.92 3.51
N VAL A 553 28.52 20.12 2.44
CA VAL A 553 27.72 18.91 2.26
C VAL A 553 28.64 17.74 1.98
N SER A 554 28.65 16.78 2.90
CA SER A 554 29.63 15.68 2.84
C SER A 554 29.26 14.53 1.92
N GLN A 555 27.96 14.32 1.64
CA GLN A 555 27.51 13.17 0.82
C GLN A 555 26.80 13.60 -0.45
N ARG A 556 25.68 14.33 -0.32
CA ARG A 556 24.78 14.55 -1.46
C ARG A 556 24.02 15.88 -1.40
N LEU A 557 24.09 16.64 -2.50
CA LEU A 557 23.25 17.81 -2.74
C LEU A 557 22.31 17.51 -3.92
N ASP A 558 21.00 17.50 -3.66
CA ASP A 558 19.98 17.20 -4.67
C ASP A 558 19.12 18.43 -4.94
N ILE A 559 18.93 18.78 -6.21
CA ILE A 559 18.01 19.85 -6.62
C ILE A 559 17.02 19.30 -7.64
N SER A 560 15.74 19.30 -7.26
CA SER A 560 14.63 18.94 -8.13
C SER A 560 14.11 20.18 -8.85
N LEU A 561 14.20 20.17 -10.18
CA LEU A 561 13.88 21.30 -11.07
C LEU A 561 12.68 21.02 -11.97
N THR A 562 11.98 22.06 -12.40
CA THR A 562 10.96 21.93 -13.46
C THR A 562 11.56 21.56 -14.82
N GLN A 563 12.78 22.03 -15.11
CA GLN A 563 13.53 21.74 -16.34
C GLN A 563 14.96 21.34 -16.02
N ARG A 564 15.48 20.31 -16.72
CA ARG A 564 16.85 19.83 -16.49
C ARG A 564 17.86 20.78 -17.15
N PRO A 565 18.92 21.22 -16.46
CA PRO A 565 19.96 22.08 -17.02
C PRO A 565 20.74 21.33 -18.11
N ARG A 566 21.30 22.09 -19.06
CA ARG A 566 22.10 21.53 -20.15
C ARG A 566 23.45 21.02 -19.66
N ASP A 567 24.07 21.72 -18.71
CA ASP A 567 25.46 21.45 -18.29
C ASP A 567 25.55 20.92 -16.85
N ASN A 568 24.98 19.73 -16.62
CA ASN A 568 24.98 19.10 -15.28
C ASN A 568 26.40 18.73 -14.78
N ALA A 569 27.34 18.49 -15.70
CA ALA A 569 28.73 18.18 -15.37
C ALA A 569 29.44 19.38 -14.72
N GLU A 570 29.32 20.56 -15.33
CA GLU A 570 29.93 21.79 -14.82
C GLU A 570 29.38 22.16 -13.43
N LEU A 571 28.07 21.99 -13.21
CA LEU A 571 27.47 22.19 -11.88
C LEU A 571 27.99 21.18 -10.85
N SER A 572 28.26 19.94 -11.27
CA SER A 572 28.81 18.90 -10.37
C SER A 572 30.26 19.20 -9.99
N ASP A 573 31.06 19.69 -10.94
CA ASP A 573 32.43 20.12 -10.70
C ASP A 573 32.48 21.33 -9.76
N LEU A 574 31.58 22.31 -9.97
CA LEU A 574 31.44 23.47 -9.11
C LEU A 574 30.99 23.10 -7.68
N ALA A 575 29.99 22.23 -7.54
CA ALA A 575 29.57 21.75 -6.22
C ALA A 575 30.71 21.06 -5.48
N SER A 576 31.49 20.23 -6.19
CA SER A 576 32.64 19.53 -5.63
C SER A 576 33.74 20.50 -5.19
N SER A 577 34.06 21.52 -6.01
CA SER A 577 35.09 22.51 -5.68
C SER A 577 34.71 23.41 -4.50
N LEU A 578 33.41 23.61 -4.26
CA LEU A 578 32.88 24.37 -3.12
C LEU A 578 32.64 23.53 -1.86
N GLY A 579 32.92 22.22 -1.89
CA GLY A 579 32.73 21.32 -0.75
C GLY A 579 31.27 20.92 -0.49
N LEU A 580 30.44 20.89 -1.54
CA LEU A 580 29.03 20.54 -1.48
C LEU A 580 28.73 19.08 -1.89
N GLY A 581 29.76 18.24 -1.95
CA GLY A 581 29.64 16.80 -2.16
C GLY A 581 29.10 16.44 -3.55
N ASN A 582 28.47 15.27 -3.67
CA ASN A 582 27.94 14.81 -4.96
C ASN A 582 26.64 15.56 -5.29
N PHE A 583 26.69 16.39 -6.33
CA PHE A 583 25.52 17.07 -6.87
C PHE A 583 24.70 16.16 -7.78
N ILE A 584 23.38 16.13 -7.57
CA ILE A 584 22.44 15.42 -8.44
C ILE A 584 21.27 16.34 -8.77
N CYS A 585 20.92 16.39 -10.05
CA CYS A 585 19.78 17.15 -10.54
C CYS A 585 18.76 16.24 -11.23
N HIS A 586 17.52 16.27 -10.75
CA HIS A 586 16.38 15.51 -11.30
C HIS A 586 15.26 16.44 -11.73
N SER A 587 14.44 16.01 -12.69
CA SER A 587 13.23 16.77 -12.99
C SER A 587 12.13 16.45 -11.97
N SER A 588 11.33 17.44 -11.58
CA SER A 588 10.24 17.29 -10.60
C SER A 588 9.20 16.24 -11.01
N ALA A 589 9.07 15.98 -12.32
CA ALA A 589 8.26 14.87 -12.85
C ALA A 589 8.75 13.48 -12.40
N GLN A 590 10.02 13.32 -12.04
CA GLN A 590 10.59 12.09 -11.47
C GLN A 590 10.42 12.04 -9.94
N THR A 591 10.52 13.18 -9.26
CA THR A 591 10.46 13.26 -7.79
C THR A 591 9.07 13.01 -7.20
N ALA A 592 7.98 13.21 -7.95
CA ALA A 592 6.64 12.84 -7.50
C ALA A 592 6.40 11.32 -7.43
N ILE A 593 7.34 10.52 -7.93
CA ILE A 593 7.26 9.06 -8.06
C ILE A 593 8.17 8.35 -7.03
N MET A 594 9.16 9.04 -6.44
CA MET A 594 10.06 8.55 -5.39
C MET A 594 9.67 9.10 -4.01
#